data_AF-A0AA41VYR7-F1
#
_entry.id   AF-A0AA41VYR7-F1
#
_cell.length_a   1.000
_cell.length_b   1.000
_cell.length_c   1.000
_cell.angle_alpha   90.00
_cell.angle_beta   90.00
_cell.angle_gamma   90.00
#
_symmetry.space_group_name_H-M   'P 1'
#
loop_
_entity.id
_entity.type
_entity.pdbx_description
1 polymer ?
#
loop_
_entity_poly.entity_id
_entity_poly.type
_entity_poly.pdbx_seq_one_letter_code
_entity_poly.pdbx_strand_id
1 'polypeptide(L)'
;MEAMQAQTVDVVKRMKEITLVMETPENVLEEQGVTSAEIDDMLDELQEHVESIDMANDLHTIGGLGPLLEHLKHSSAGIRAKAAEVIMAIVQNNPKSQQLVMEANGLGPLLTNLTSDPDVTARTKALGAISSLIRDNKTGVAAFRLANGHGALRDALSSDNVRFQRLSKFLWDGGSVYDAWFSCASNQVILSSCLM
;
A
#
# COMPACT_ATOMS: atom_id res chain seq x y z
N MET A 1 22.21 25.22 -9.76
CA MET A 1 20.77 24.91 -9.99
C MET A 1 20.59 23.86 -11.09
N GLU A 2 21.44 23.83 -12.12
CA GLU A 2 21.36 22.88 -13.24
C GLU A 2 21.63 21.40 -12.88
N ALA A 3 22.60 21.11 -12.00
CA ALA A 3 22.93 19.71 -11.63
C ALA A 3 21.79 18.97 -10.92
N MET A 4 21.03 19.68 -10.07
CA MET A 4 19.89 19.12 -9.33
C MET A 4 18.70 18.82 -10.26
N GLN A 5 18.48 19.67 -11.27
CA GLN A 5 17.44 19.45 -12.29
C GLN A 5 17.81 18.29 -13.22
N ALA A 6 19.07 18.18 -13.64
CA ALA A 6 19.51 17.08 -14.50
C ALA A 6 19.33 15.70 -13.83
N GLN A 7 19.65 15.59 -12.53
CA GLN A 7 19.46 14.36 -11.76
C GLN A 7 17.98 13.98 -11.62
N THR A 8 17.10 14.97 -11.39
CA THR A 8 15.65 14.73 -11.25
C THR A 8 15.03 14.25 -12.57
N VAL A 9 15.47 14.79 -13.71
CA VAL A 9 15.00 14.37 -15.04
C VAL A 9 15.35 12.90 -15.33
N ASP A 10 16.52 12.46 -14.88
CA ASP A 10 16.95 11.06 -15.07
C ASP A 10 16.11 10.09 -14.23
N VAL A 11 15.79 10.46 -12.98
CA VAL A 11 14.90 9.67 -12.11
C VAL A 11 13.49 9.54 -12.70
N VAL A 12 12.87 10.64 -13.14
CA VAL A 12 11.52 10.58 -13.74
C VAL A 12 11.51 9.75 -15.01
N LYS A 13 12.59 9.81 -15.81
CA LYS A 13 12.74 8.95 -16.98
C LYS A 13 12.81 7.48 -16.57
N ARG A 14 13.60 7.15 -15.56
CA ARG A 14 13.74 5.78 -15.04
C ARG A 14 12.43 5.23 -14.48
N MET A 15 11.68 6.03 -13.73
CA MET A 15 10.35 5.67 -13.24
C MET A 15 9.36 5.38 -14.38
N LYS A 16 9.45 6.11 -15.51
CA LYS A 16 8.64 5.83 -16.71
C LYS A 16 9.01 4.50 -17.36
N GLU A 17 10.30 4.17 -17.41
CA GLU A 17 10.76 2.86 -17.91
C GLU A 17 10.21 1.72 -17.05
N ILE A 18 10.29 1.83 -15.72
CA ILE A 18 9.71 0.85 -14.80
C ILE A 18 8.19 0.76 -14.96
N THR A 19 7.52 1.91 -15.11
CA THR A 19 6.06 1.96 -15.37
C THR A 19 5.68 1.21 -16.64
N LEU A 20 6.46 1.36 -17.71
CA LEU A 20 6.21 0.65 -18.96
C LEU A 20 6.36 -0.87 -18.81
N VAL A 21 7.35 -1.31 -18.01
CA VAL A 21 7.50 -2.74 -17.68
C VAL A 21 6.27 -3.25 -16.93
N MET A 22 5.78 -2.50 -15.93
CA MET A 22 4.55 -2.86 -15.20
C MET A 22 3.29 -2.86 -16.09
N GLU A 23 3.24 -2.04 -17.13
CA GLU A 23 2.11 -2.04 -18.08
C GLU A 23 2.16 -3.22 -19.06
N THR A 24 3.33 -3.83 -19.23
CA THR A 24 3.53 -4.89 -20.20
C THR A 24 2.94 -6.21 -19.69
N PRO A 25 2.12 -6.91 -20.49
CA PRO A 25 1.57 -8.22 -20.09
C PRO A 25 2.65 -9.23 -19.72
N GLU A 26 2.42 -10.03 -18.68
CA GLU A 26 3.39 -11.04 -18.16
C GLU A 26 3.91 -11.97 -19.27
N ASN A 27 3.05 -12.43 -20.19
CA ASN A 27 3.47 -13.31 -21.29
C ASN A 27 4.46 -12.65 -22.26
N VAL A 28 4.35 -11.33 -22.45
CA VAL A 28 5.27 -10.57 -23.32
C VAL A 28 6.59 -10.33 -22.59
N LEU A 29 6.56 -10.09 -21.27
CA LEU A 29 7.75 -9.98 -20.44
C LEU A 29 8.54 -11.30 -20.43
N GLU A 30 7.86 -12.43 -20.30
CA GLU A 30 8.46 -13.77 -20.37
C GLU A 30 9.13 -14.04 -21.73
N GLU A 31 8.48 -13.67 -22.84
CA GLU A 31 9.05 -13.77 -24.19
C GLU A 31 10.29 -12.88 -24.38
N GLN A 32 10.35 -11.74 -23.69
CA GLN A 32 11.50 -10.84 -23.66
C GLN A 32 12.59 -11.28 -22.68
N GLY A 33 12.38 -12.39 -21.96
CA GLY A 33 13.31 -12.91 -20.97
C GLY A 33 13.30 -12.14 -19.64
N VAL A 34 12.31 -11.27 -19.42
CA VAL A 34 12.14 -10.55 -18.15
C VAL A 34 11.52 -11.49 -17.12
N THR A 35 12.26 -11.72 -16.05
CA THR A 35 11.90 -12.63 -14.97
C THR A 35 11.15 -11.91 -13.85
N SER A 36 10.40 -12.65 -13.03
CA SER A 36 9.76 -12.06 -11.85
C SER A 36 10.77 -11.49 -10.84
N ALA A 37 12.02 -11.97 -10.84
CA ALA A 37 13.08 -11.41 -10.00
C ALA A 37 13.50 -10.02 -10.48
N GLU A 38 13.61 -9.81 -11.80
CA GLU A 38 13.90 -8.48 -12.37
C GLU A 38 12.75 -7.49 -12.13
N ILE A 39 11.49 -7.96 -12.15
CA ILE A 39 10.35 -7.12 -11.77
C ILE A 39 10.42 -6.75 -10.28
N ASP A 40 10.80 -7.68 -9.40
CA ASP A 40 11.00 -7.42 -7.97
C ASP A 40 12.08 -6.36 -7.75
N ASP A 41 13.23 -6.49 -8.41
CA ASP A 41 14.34 -5.52 -8.37
C ASP A 41 13.91 -4.13 -8.89
N MET A 42 13.12 -4.08 -9.96
CA MET A 42 12.58 -2.81 -10.49
C MET A 42 11.58 -2.16 -9.54
N LEU A 43 10.77 -2.93 -8.82
CA LEU A 43 9.86 -2.39 -7.80
C LEU A 43 10.61 -1.89 -6.58
N ASP A 44 11.74 -2.50 -6.23
CA ASP A 44 12.65 -1.98 -5.19
C ASP A 44 13.28 -0.67 -5.60
N GLU A 45 13.78 -0.58 -6.84
CA GLU A 45 14.29 0.68 -7.38
C GLU A 45 13.21 1.76 -7.38
N LEU A 46 11.98 1.41 -7.79
CA LEU A 46 10.86 2.34 -7.78
C LEU A 46 10.53 2.82 -6.36
N GLN A 47 10.61 1.94 -5.36
CA GLN A 47 10.35 2.27 -3.96
C GLN A 47 11.31 3.35 -3.46
N GLU A 48 12.61 3.22 -3.76
CA GLU A 48 13.63 4.20 -3.39
C GLU A 48 13.34 5.57 -4.01
N HIS A 49 12.96 5.62 -5.28
CA HIS A 49 12.66 6.88 -5.96
C HIS A 49 11.44 7.60 -5.36
N VAL A 50 10.41 6.86 -4.98
CA VAL A 50 9.14 7.44 -4.48
C VAL A 50 9.15 7.79 -2.99
N GLU A 51 10.29 7.64 -2.29
CA GLU A 51 10.44 8.16 -0.92
C GLU A 51 10.34 9.69 -0.86
N SER A 52 10.64 10.36 -1.98
CA SER A 52 10.38 11.79 -2.14
C SER A 52 8.91 12.06 -2.47
N ILE A 53 8.29 13.01 -1.77
CA ILE A 53 6.89 13.43 -2.01
C ILE A 53 6.68 13.89 -3.46
N ASP A 54 7.66 14.58 -4.05
CA ASP A 54 7.56 15.05 -5.43
C ASP A 54 7.54 13.86 -6.40
N MET A 55 8.42 12.88 -6.22
CA MET A 55 8.47 11.67 -7.05
C MET A 55 7.24 10.78 -6.85
N ALA A 56 6.75 10.64 -5.62
CA ALA A 56 5.49 9.95 -5.35
C ALA A 56 4.30 10.57 -6.12
N ASN A 57 4.25 11.89 -6.20
CA ASN A 57 3.23 12.61 -6.95
C ASN A 57 3.44 12.51 -8.47
N ASP A 58 4.70 12.50 -8.92
CA ASP A 58 5.06 12.33 -10.32
C ASP A 58 4.73 10.92 -10.81
N LEU A 59 4.88 9.88 -9.98
CA LEU A 59 4.51 8.50 -10.32
C LEU A 59 3.07 8.41 -10.84
N HIS A 60 2.14 9.08 -10.15
CA HIS A 60 0.77 9.14 -10.62
C HIS A 60 0.64 9.90 -11.95
N THR A 61 1.33 11.03 -12.06
CA THR A 61 1.29 11.90 -13.25
C THR A 61 1.83 11.19 -14.50
N ILE A 62 2.81 10.30 -14.35
CA ILE A 62 3.37 9.50 -15.44
C ILE A 62 2.57 8.22 -15.73
N GLY A 63 1.46 7.96 -15.03
CA GLY A 63 0.59 6.80 -15.24
C GLY A 63 0.92 5.57 -14.39
N GLY A 64 1.98 5.59 -13.57
CA GLY A 64 2.47 4.41 -12.86
C GLY A 64 1.59 3.89 -11.72
N LEU A 65 0.62 4.67 -11.23
CA LEU A 65 -0.25 4.24 -10.13
C LEU A 65 -1.17 3.08 -10.52
N GLY A 66 -1.77 3.11 -11.71
CA GLY A 66 -2.68 2.06 -12.17
C GLY A 66 -1.98 0.69 -12.27
N PRO A 67 -0.87 0.60 -13.02
CA PRO A 67 -0.07 -0.63 -13.12
C PRO A 67 0.40 -1.14 -11.75
N LEU A 68 0.85 -0.24 -10.87
CA LEU A 68 1.27 -0.59 -9.52
C LEU A 68 0.14 -1.23 -8.70
N LEU A 69 -1.09 -0.72 -8.81
CA LEU A 69 -2.26 -1.32 -8.15
C LEU A 69 -2.64 -2.68 -8.73
N GLU A 70 -2.44 -2.90 -10.03
CA GLU A 70 -2.65 -4.23 -10.64
C GLU A 70 -1.60 -5.25 -10.18
N HIS A 71 -0.37 -4.81 -9.89
CA HIS A 71 0.68 -5.68 -9.34
C HIS A 71 0.37 -6.23 -7.95
N LEU A 72 -0.60 -5.65 -7.23
CA LEU A 72 -1.14 -6.25 -6.00
C LEU A 72 -1.83 -7.61 -6.25
N LYS A 73 -2.17 -7.95 -7.49
CA LYS A 73 -2.83 -9.21 -7.87
C LYS A 73 -1.89 -10.17 -8.60
N HIS A 74 -0.60 -9.83 -8.69
CA HIS A 74 0.40 -10.60 -9.42
C HIS A 74 0.54 -12.03 -8.87
N SER A 75 0.93 -12.99 -9.72
CA SER A 75 1.11 -14.41 -9.37
C SER A 75 2.16 -14.62 -8.27
N SER A 76 3.31 -13.95 -8.38
CA SER A 76 4.38 -13.92 -7.38
C SER A 76 4.01 -13.13 -6.12
N ALA A 77 4.17 -13.76 -4.95
CA ALA A 77 3.96 -13.12 -3.65
C ALA A 77 4.97 -12.00 -3.36
N GLY A 78 6.22 -12.12 -3.86
CA GLY A 78 7.25 -11.07 -3.71
C GLY A 78 6.79 -9.77 -4.37
N ILE A 79 6.35 -9.86 -5.62
CA ILE A 79 5.83 -8.71 -6.38
C ILE A 79 4.60 -8.09 -5.70
N ARG A 80 3.65 -8.90 -5.20
CA ARG A 80 2.52 -8.36 -4.43
C ARG A 80 2.97 -7.61 -3.17
N ALA A 81 3.97 -8.14 -2.46
CA ALA A 81 4.53 -7.51 -1.27
C ALA A 81 5.27 -6.20 -1.60
N LYS A 82 6.09 -6.17 -2.66
CA LYS A 82 6.80 -4.98 -3.12
C LYS A 82 5.85 -3.91 -3.64
N ALA A 83 4.83 -4.29 -4.41
CA ALA A 83 3.81 -3.35 -4.87
C ALA A 83 3.10 -2.67 -3.68
N ALA A 84 2.72 -3.44 -2.66
CA ALA A 84 2.16 -2.87 -1.43
C ALA A 84 3.14 -1.95 -0.69
N GLU A 85 4.44 -2.27 -0.71
CA GLU A 85 5.49 -1.44 -0.11
C GLU A 85 5.69 -0.11 -0.84
N VAL A 86 5.73 -0.11 -2.17
CA VAL A 86 5.76 1.13 -2.98
C VAL A 86 4.50 1.96 -2.71
N ILE A 87 3.32 1.33 -2.64
CA ILE A 87 2.06 2.03 -2.30
C ILE A 87 2.14 2.67 -0.91
N MET A 88 2.70 1.94 0.07
CA MET A 88 2.91 2.48 1.41
C MET A 88 3.81 3.71 1.39
N ALA A 89 4.91 3.68 0.61
CA ALA A 89 5.83 4.80 0.48
C ALA A 89 5.15 6.04 -0.15
N ILE A 90 4.40 5.87 -1.26
CA ILE A 90 3.77 7.02 -1.94
C ILE A 90 2.71 7.71 -1.09
N VAL A 91 1.99 6.98 -0.22
CA VAL A 91 0.89 7.56 0.59
C VAL A 91 1.34 8.02 1.97
N GLN A 92 2.52 7.58 2.44
CA GLN A 92 3.01 7.92 3.76
C GLN A 92 3.23 9.43 3.88
N ASN A 93 2.48 10.06 4.79
CA ASN A 93 2.50 11.51 5.00
C ASN A 93 2.25 12.34 3.72
N ASN A 94 1.53 11.78 2.74
CA ASN A 94 1.23 12.43 1.47
C ASN A 94 -0.28 12.43 1.17
N PRO A 95 -1.02 13.47 1.61
CA PRO A 95 -2.47 13.55 1.42
C PRO A 95 -2.93 13.51 -0.03
N LYS A 96 -2.12 14.03 -0.96
CA LYS A 96 -2.42 14.01 -2.40
C LYS A 96 -2.40 12.58 -2.92
N SER A 97 -1.33 11.84 -2.68
CA SER A 97 -1.24 10.44 -3.08
C SER A 97 -2.26 9.55 -2.36
N GLN A 98 -2.56 9.81 -1.08
CA GLN A 98 -3.64 9.13 -0.37
C GLN A 98 -4.98 9.28 -1.12
N GLN A 99 -5.33 10.49 -1.54
CA GLN A 99 -6.55 10.75 -2.30
C GLN A 99 -6.54 10.01 -3.66
N LEU A 100 -5.44 10.09 -4.40
CA LEU A 100 -5.30 9.46 -5.71
C LEU A 100 -5.42 7.93 -5.63
N VAL A 101 -4.83 7.30 -4.60
CA VAL A 101 -4.97 5.85 -4.36
C VAL A 101 -6.42 5.49 -4.00
N MET A 102 -7.12 6.33 -3.22
CA MET A 102 -8.53 6.11 -2.91
C MET A 102 -9.42 6.23 -4.16
N GLU A 103 -9.19 7.22 -5.01
CA GLU A 103 -9.92 7.43 -6.26
C GLU A 103 -9.69 6.29 -7.26
N ALA A 104 -8.49 5.71 -7.27
CA ALA A 104 -8.15 4.53 -8.06
C ALA A 104 -8.64 3.19 -7.45
N ASN A 105 -9.50 3.22 -6.42
CA ASN A 105 -9.99 2.05 -5.69
C ASN A 105 -8.88 1.15 -5.10
N GLY A 106 -7.71 1.71 -4.77
CA GLY A 106 -6.56 0.94 -4.30
C GLY A 106 -6.75 0.26 -2.93
N LEU A 107 -7.70 0.73 -2.12
CA LEU A 107 -8.01 0.11 -0.83
C LEU A 107 -8.55 -1.33 -0.97
N GLY A 108 -9.29 -1.63 -2.05
CA GLY A 108 -9.90 -2.95 -2.25
C GLY A 108 -8.86 -4.07 -2.38
N PRO A 109 -7.94 -4.00 -3.37
CA PRO A 109 -6.87 -4.98 -3.52
C PRO A 109 -5.99 -5.14 -2.27
N LEU A 110 -5.70 -4.03 -1.56
CA LEU A 110 -4.95 -4.09 -0.30
C LEU A 110 -5.69 -4.89 0.79
N LEU A 111 -7.00 -4.71 0.92
CA LEU A 111 -7.82 -5.49 1.86
C LEU A 111 -7.89 -6.97 1.47
N THR A 112 -7.98 -7.27 0.17
CA THR A 112 -7.90 -8.65 -0.33
C THR A 112 -6.58 -9.29 0.06
N ASN A 113 -5.45 -8.60 -0.17
CA ASN A 113 -4.14 -9.13 0.20
C ASN A 113 -3.99 -9.29 1.71
N LEU A 114 -4.50 -8.35 2.51
CA LEU A 114 -4.48 -8.46 3.97
C LEU A 114 -5.20 -9.72 4.49
N THR A 115 -6.36 -10.02 3.91
CA THR A 115 -7.29 -11.04 4.42
C THR A 115 -7.06 -12.42 3.83
N SER A 116 -6.68 -12.50 2.56
CA SER A 116 -6.77 -13.72 1.76
C SER A 116 -5.45 -14.17 1.14
N ASP A 117 -4.38 -13.37 1.22
CA ASP A 117 -3.09 -13.75 0.64
C ASP A 117 -2.45 -14.91 1.45
N PRO A 118 -1.99 -15.98 0.79
CA PRO A 118 -1.32 -17.08 1.47
C PRO A 118 0.04 -16.67 2.05
N ASP A 119 0.70 -15.65 1.49
CA ASP A 119 2.01 -15.19 1.93
C ASP A 119 1.90 -14.12 3.02
N VAL A 120 2.53 -14.40 4.16
CA VAL A 120 2.48 -13.49 5.31
C VAL A 120 3.19 -12.16 5.04
N THR A 121 4.22 -12.15 4.20
CA THR A 121 4.96 -10.93 3.87
C THR A 121 4.06 -10.00 3.07
N ALA A 122 3.37 -10.51 2.04
CA ALA A 122 2.38 -9.77 1.28
C ALA A 122 1.26 -9.21 2.18
N ARG A 123 0.71 -10.02 3.09
CA ARG A 123 -0.27 -9.55 4.10
C ARG A 123 0.29 -8.41 4.95
N THR A 124 1.52 -8.54 5.43
CA THR A 124 2.19 -7.57 6.31
C THR A 124 2.43 -6.24 5.60
N LYS A 125 2.87 -6.27 4.33
CA LYS A 125 3.06 -5.06 3.52
C LYS A 125 1.73 -4.41 3.17
N ALA A 126 0.70 -5.20 2.83
CA ALA A 126 -0.64 -4.69 2.61
C ALA A 126 -1.21 -3.98 3.85
N LEU A 127 -0.99 -4.55 5.05
CA LEU A 127 -1.37 -3.92 6.31
C LEU A 127 -0.69 -2.56 6.53
N GLY A 128 0.63 -2.49 6.27
CA GLY A 128 1.40 -1.25 6.36
C GLY A 128 0.88 -0.18 5.40
N ALA A 129 0.63 -0.56 4.15
CA ALA A 129 0.05 0.32 3.13
C ALA A 129 -1.33 0.85 3.55
N ILE A 130 -2.23 -0.01 4.03
CA ILE A 130 -3.56 0.38 4.52
C ILE A 130 -3.42 1.39 5.66
N SER A 131 -2.54 1.13 6.64
CA SER A 131 -2.37 2.07 7.75
C SER A 131 -1.91 3.44 7.25
N SER A 132 -0.92 3.49 6.36
CA SER A 132 -0.44 4.76 5.82
C SER A 132 -1.50 5.45 4.97
N LEU A 133 -2.35 4.70 4.26
CA LEU A 133 -3.42 5.22 3.42
C LEU A 133 -4.55 5.89 4.21
N ILE A 134 -4.93 5.31 5.36
CA ILE A 134 -6.04 5.81 6.18
C ILE A 134 -5.60 6.82 7.26
N ARG A 135 -4.30 6.90 7.57
CA ARG A 135 -3.75 7.84 8.54
C ARG A 135 -4.05 9.27 8.14
N ASP A 136 -4.69 10.01 9.05
CA ASP A 136 -5.11 11.40 8.84
C ASP A 136 -6.00 11.62 7.60
N ASN A 137 -6.59 10.55 7.05
CA ASN A 137 -7.43 10.54 5.86
C ASN A 137 -8.84 10.08 6.21
N LYS A 138 -9.74 11.03 6.47
CA LYS A 138 -11.13 10.76 6.88
C LYS A 138 -11.91 9.92 5.86
N THR A 139 -11.70 10.16 4.57
CA THR A 139 -12.34 9.40 3.49
C THR A 139 -11.82 7.96 3.48
N GLY A 140 -10.51 7.77 3.63
CA GLY A 140 -9.89 6.46 3.77
C GLY A 140 -10.43 5.68 4.97
N VAL A 141 -10.53 6.32 6.13
CA VAL A 141 -11.12 5.73 7.34
C VAL A 141 -12.58 5.29 7.13
N ALA A 142 -13.39 6.14 6.49
CA ALA A 142 -14.79 5.81 6.19
C ALA A 142 -14.90 4.61 5.23
N ALA A 143 -14.12 4.60 4.15
CA ALA A 143 -14.08 3.49 3.20
C ALA A 143 -13.61 2.18 3.85
N PHE A 144 -12.57 2.25 4.69
CA PHE A 144 -12.06 1.11 5.45
C PHE A 144 -13.11 0.51 6.38
N ARG A 145 -13.95 1.35 7.01
CA ARG A 145 -15.08 0.89 7.82
C ARG A 145 -16.15 0.20 7.00
N LEU A 146 -16.56 0.80 5.89
CA LEU A 146 -17.57 0.25 4.99
C LEU A 146 -17.15 -1.13 4.44
N ALA A 147 -15.84 -1.32 4.23
CA ALA A 147 -15.28 -2.59 3.78
C ALA A 147 -14.99 -3.61 4.92
N ASN A 148 -15.53 -3.39 6.13
CA ASN A 148 -15.29 -4.24 7.31
C ASN A 148 -13.79 -4.43 7.66
N GLY A 149 -12.96 -3.42 7.41
CA GLY A 149 -11.51 -3.50 7.65
C GLY A 149 -11.12 -3.75 9.12
N HIS A 150 -11.96 -3.36 10.07
CA HIS A 150 -11.74 -3.69 11.50
C HIS A 150 -11.86 -5.18 11.79
N GLY A 151 -12.73 -5.90 11.06
CA GLY A 151 -12.77 -7.35 11.11
C GLY A 151 -11.45 -7.95 10.61
N ALA A 152 -10.98 -7.48 9.46
CA ALA A 152 -9.69 -7.91 8.90
C ALA A 152 -8.51 -7.69 9.85
N LEU A 153 -8.47 -6.55 10.58
CA LEU A 153 -7.44 -6.30 11.60
C LEU A 153 -7.53 -7.24 12.80
N ARG A 154 -8.75 -7.55 13.26
CA ARG A 154 -8.98 -8.47 14.38
C ARG A 154 -8.52 -9.89 14.03
N ASP A 155 -8.83 -10.33 12.83
CA ASP A 155 -8.42 -11.63 12.31
C ASP A 155 -6.90 -11.67 12.12
N ALA A 156 -6.31 -10.55 11.68
CA ALA A 156 -4.86 -10.40 11.60
C ALA A 156 -4.16 -10.49 12.95
N LEU A 157 -4.70 -9.81 13.98
CA LEU A 157 -4.22 -9.86 15.36
C LEU A 157 -4.33 -11.25 15.99
N SER A 158 -5.27 -12.06 15.51
CA SER A 158 -5.53 -13.41 16.02
C SER A 158 -4.71 -14.50 15.29
N SER A 159 -3.92 -14.12 14.28
CA SER A 159 -3.07 -15.07 13.54
C SER A 159 -1.85 -15.51 14.35
N ASP A 160 -1.32 -16.71 14.13
CA ASP A 160 -0.15 -17.25 14.86
C ASP A 160 1.18 -16.54 14.52
N ASN A 161 1.19 -15.54 13.63
CA ASN A 161 2.42 -14.89 13.19
C ASN A 161 2.78 -13.68 14.06
N VAL A 162 3.82 -13.82 14.88
CA VAL A 162 4.28 -12.79 15.83
C VAL A 162 4.64 -11.45 15.16
N ARG A 163 5.22 -11.43 13.95
CA ARG A 163 5.55 -10.18 13.26
C ARG A 163 4.27 -9.45 12.81
N PHE A 164 3.33 -10.20 12.27
CA PHE A 164 2.05 -9.68 11.82
C PHE A 164 1.16 -9.23 13.00
N GLN A 165 1.19 -9.95 14.13
CA GLN A 165 0.56 -9.53 15.39
C GLN A 165 1.14 -8.23 15.93
N ARG A 166 2.48 -8.09 16.00
CA ARG A 166 3.14 -6.88 16.51
C ARG A 166 2.83 -5.66 15.66
N LEU A 167 2.88 -5.81 14.33
CA LEU A 167 2.53 -4.71 13.42
C LEU A 167 1.05 -4.34 13.58
N SER A 168 0.15 -5.32 13.57
CA SER A 168 -1.29 -5.08 13.79
C SER A 168 -1.56 -4.40 15.13
N LYS A 169 -0.87 -4.80 16.20
CA LYS A 169 -1.00 -4.21 17.54
C LYS A 169 -0.45 -2.78 17.58
N PHE A 170 0.69 -2.52 16.95
CA PHE A 170 1.23 -1.16 16.82
C PHE A 170 0.27 -0.25 16.04
N LEU A 171 -0.37 -0.77 14.99
CA LEU A 171 -1.32 0.00 14.19
C LEU A 171 -2.66 0.22 14.90
N TRP A 172 -3.08 -0.75 15.71
CA TRP A 172 -4.21 -0.62 16.62
C TRP A 172 -3.88 0.45 17.67
N ASP A 173 -2.86 0.24 18.51
CA ASP A 173 -2.55 1.10 19.67
C ASP A 173 -1.94 2.48 19.28
N GLY A 174 -1.33 2.62 18.10
CA GLY A 174 -0.59 3.79 17.63
C GLY A 174 -1.43 4.94 17.03
N GLY A 175 -2.67 5.10 17.48
CA GLY A 175 -3.53 6.26 17.20
C GLY A 175 -4.23 6.29 15.83
N SER A 176 -3.64 5.75 14.77
CA SER A 176 -4.21 5.86 13.42
C SER A 176 -5.56 5.15 13.25
N VAL A 177 -5.71 3.97 13.88
CA VAL A 177 -6.98 3.24 13.96
C VAL A 177 -7.71 3.55 15.28
N TYR A 178 -6.97 3.79 16.37
CA TYR A 178 -7.52 4.06 17.69
C TYR A 178 -8.31 5.36 17.78
N ASP A 179 -7.83 6.47 17.23
CA ASP A 179 -8.53 7.78 17.28
C ASP A 179 -9.79 7.76 16.39
N ALA A 180 -9.73 7.05 15.27
CA ALA A 180 -10.89 6.76 14.46
C ALA A 180 -11.92 5.96 15.28
N TRP A 181 -11.50 4.89 15.97
CA TRP A 181 -12.36 4.03 16.76
C TRP A 181 -12.96 4.74 18.00
N PHE A 182 -12.17 5.53 18.74
CA PHE A 182 -12.60 6.30 19.93
C PHE A 182 -13.47 7.51 19.61
N SER A 183 -13.24 8.18 18.47
CA SER A 183 -14.13 9.25 17.99
C SER A 183 -15.57 8.75 17.78
N CYS A 184 -15.75 7.45 17.47
CA CYS A 184 -17.07 6.81 17.42
C CYS A 184 -17.51 6.16 18.74
N ALA A 185 -16.61 5.61 19.57
CA ALA A 185 -16.98 5.07 20.89
C ALA A 185 -17.56 6.15 21.83
N SER A 186 -17.22 7.42 21.60
CA SER A 186 -17.81 8.56 22.31
C SER A 186 -19.21 8.95 21.79
N ASN A 187 -19.63 8.42 20.65
CA ASN A 187 -20.93 8.71 20.00
C ASN A 187 -21.88 7.49 19.98
N GLN A 188 -21.43 6.32 20.42
CA GLN A 188 -22.26 5.19 20.81
C GLN A 188 -22.02 4.90 22.28
N VAL A 189 -22.83 5.53 23.11
CA VAL A 189 -23.09 5.10 24.48
C VAL A 189 -23.37 3.58 24.44
N ILE A 190 -22.71 2.84 25.35
CA ILE A 190 -22.89 1.42 25.68
C ILE A 190 -22.01 0.47 24.85
N LEU A 191 -20.95 -0.07 25.47
CA LEU A 191 -20.61 -1.50 25.42
C LEU A 191 -19.60 -1.85 26.54
N SER A 192 -20.11 -1.92 27.77
CA SER A 192 -19.46 -2.59 28.92
C SER A 192 -19.62 -4.12 28.88
N SER A 193 -19.64 -4.76 27.70
CA SER A 193 -20.07 -6.17 27.61
C SER A 193 -19.20 -7.12 26.78
N CYS A 194 -17.97 -6.75 26.39
CA CYS A 194 -17.08 -7.68 25.67
C CYS A 194 -15.71 -7.91 26.36
N LEU A 195 -15.76 -8.08 27.68
CA LEU A 195 -14.72 -8.80 28.42
C LEU A 195 -15.41 -9.79 29.37
N MET A 196 -16.07 -10.78 28.76
CA MET A 196 -16.29 -12.15 29.23
C MET A 196 -16.56 -13.01 28.01
#